data_AF-B0RI71-F1
#
_entry.id   AF-B0RI71-F1
#
_cell.length_a   1.000
_cell.length_b   1.000
_cell.length_c   1.000
_cell.angle_alpha   90.00
_cell.angle_beta   90.00
_cell.angle_gamma   90.00
#
_symmetry.space_group_name_H-M   'P 1'
#
loop_
_entity.id
_entity.type
_entity.pdbx_description
1 polymer ?
#
loop_
_entity_poly.entity_id
_entity_poly.type
_entity_poly.pdbx_seq_one_letter_code
_entity_poly.pdbx_strand_id
1 'polypeptide(L)' 'MALTNLPYDDEAILGAAESANAISREVRDVQVDFTGTGVGEDGVARITATISWTVPADEAVRILEQAMPRG' A
#
# COMPACT_ATOMS: atom_id res chain seq x y z
N MET A 1 16.59 0.21 15.51
CA MET A 1 16.61 1.55 14.89
C MET A 1 15.27 1.74 14.23
N ALA A 2 14.47 2.72 14.67
CA ALA A 2 13.19 3.03 14.03
C ALA A 2 13.45 3.93 12.82
N LEU A 3 13.10 3.46 11.62
CA LEU A 3 13.11 4.22 10.36
C LEU A 3 11.86 5.12 10.27
N THR A 4 11.59 5.91 11.31
CA THR A 4 10.37 6.73 11.41
C THR A 4 10.75 8.20 11.42
N ASN A 5 10.61 8.88 10.27
CA ASN A 5 10.28 10.32 10.10
C ASN A 5 10.70 10.94 8.75
N LEU A 6 11.08 10.17 7.73
CA LEU A 6 11.11 10.71 6.37
C LEU A 6 9.68 10.66 5.78
N PRO A 7 9.16 11.76 5.20
CA PRO A 7 7.85 11.74 4.55
C PRO A 7 7.98 10.94 3.26
N TYR A 8 7.78 9.63 3.33
CA TYR A 8 7.71 8.81 2.13
C TYR A 8 6.38 9.05 1.43
N ASP A 9 6.39 8.98 0.11
CA ASP A 9 5.17 8.96 -0.69
C ASP A 9 4.55 7.56 -0.64
N ASP A 10 3.41 7.43 0.05
CA ASP A 10 2.72 6.16 0.23
C ASP A 10 2.28 5.53 -1.10
N GLU A 11 1.90 6.34 -2.11
CA GLU A 11 1.53 5.84 -3.44
C GLU A 11 2.75 5.31 -4.18
N ALA A 12 3.91 5.98 -4.03
CA ALA A 12 5.16 5.51 -4.60
C ALA A 12 5.65 4.20 -3.94
N ILE A 13 5.52 4.07 -2.61
CA ILE A 13 5.81 2.81 -1.90
C ILE A 13 4.89 1.71 -2.42
N LEU A 14 3.59 1.97 -2.51
CA LEU A 14 2.60 0.99 -2.95
C LEU A 14 2.90 0.52 -4.37
N GLY A 15 3.10 1.44 -5.31
CA GLY A 15 3.42 1.11 -6.70
C GLY A 15 4.74 0.33 -6.84
N ALA A 16 5.78 0.74 -6.11
CA ALA A 16 7.05 0.03 -6.08
C ALA A 16 6.89 -1.38 -5.51
N ALA A 17 6.15 -1.54 -4.40
CA ALA A 17 5.88 -2.85 -3.79
C ALA A 17 5.06 -3.79 -4.70
N GLU A 18 4.12 -3.27 -5.49
CA GLU A 18 3.36 -4.06 -6.48
C GLU A 18 4.25 -4.60 -7.61
N SER A 19 5.30 -3.88 -7.97
CA SER A 19 6.28 -4.28 -9.01
C SER A 19 7.48 -5.06 -8.47
N ALA A 20 7.66 -5.11 -7.15
CA ALA A 20 8.84 -5.68 -6.50
C ALA A 20 8.88 -7.21 -6.60
N ASN A 21 10.11 -7.75 -6.53
CA ASN A 21 10.29 -9.20 -6.39
C ASN A 21 9.97 -9.64 -4.96
N ALA A 22 8.68 -9.91 -4.71
CA ALA A 22 8.20 -10.37 -3.42
C ALA A 22 8.34 -11.88 -3.25
N ILE A 23 8.84 -12.28 -2.08
CA ILE A 23 8.81 -13.67 -1.59
C ILE A 23 7.36 -14.10 -1.39
N SER A 24 6.52 -13.21 -0.82
CA SER A 24 5.11 -13.45 -0.62
C SER A 24 4.31 -12.15 -0.60
N ARG A 25 3.04 -12.24 -1.03
CA ARG A 25 2.04 -11.17 -0.91
C ARG A 25 0.83 -11.69 -0.15
N GLU A 26 0.39 -10.95 0.85
CA GLU A 26 -0.78 -11.27 1.67
C GLU A 26 -1.79 -10.13 1.62
N VAL A 27 -3.08 -10.47 1.51
CA VAL A 27 -4.20 -9.52 1.64
C VAL A 27 -5.06 -9.98 2.80
N ARG A 28 -5.27 -9.10 3.78
CA ARG A 28 -6.09 -9.37 4.96
C ARG A 28 -6.92 -8.14 5.35
N ASP A 29 -7.80 -8.32 6.32
CA ASP A 29 -8.65 -7.27 6.88
C ASP A 29 -9.44 -6.48 5.82
N VAL A 30 -9.96 -7.20 4.81
CA VAL A 30 -10.76 -6.59 3.75
C VAL A 30 -12.14 -6.22 4.30
N GLN A 31 -12.44 -4.93 4.27
CA GLN A 31 -13.71 -4.35 4.71
C GLN A 31 -14.31 -3.52 3.58
N VAL A 32 -15.64 -3.65 3.41
CA VAL A 32 -16.41 -2.87 2.45
C VAL A 32 -17.54 -2.17 3.21
N ASP A 33 -17.44 -0.84 3.30
CA ASP A 33 -18.41 0.01 3.98
C ASP A 33 -19.23 0.78 2.96
N PHE A 34 -20.52 0.51 2.86
CA PHE A 34 -21.43 1.33 2.06
C PHE A 34 -21.78 2.60 2.84
N THR A 35 -21.57 3.77 2.24
CA THR A 35 -21.88 5.06 2.91
C THR A 35 -23.36 5.45 2.80
N GLY A 36 -24.15 4.64 2.08
CA GLY A 36 -25.59 4.79 1.91
C GLY A 36 -26.30 3.43 1.85
N THR A 37 -27.60 3.44 1.60
CA THR A 37 -28.43 2.23 1.60
C THR A 37 -28.58 1.56 0.23
N GLY A 38 -27.95 2.12 -0.81
CA GLY A 38 -28.07 1.66 -2.20
C GLY A 38 -26.75 1.10 -2.73
N VAL A 39 -26.85 0.10 -3.60
CA VAL A 39 -25.72 -0.52 -4.33
C VAL A 39 -25.77 -0.25 -5.85
N GLY A 40 -26.56 0.75 -6.26
CA GLY A 40 -26.71 1.18 -7.66
C GLY A 40 -25.61 2.16 -8.11
N GLU A 41 -25.75 2.72 -9.31
CA GLU A 41 -24.74 3.60 -9.95
C GLU A 41 -24.36 4.83 -9.12
N ASP A 42 -25.29 5.38 -8.32
CA ASP A 42 -25.04 6.52 -7.43
C ASP A 42 -24.56 6.09 -6.02
N GLY A 43 -24.44 4.78 -5.77
CA GLY A 43 -24.00 4.23 -4.50
C GLY A 43 -22.51 4.41 -4.29
N VAL A 44 -22.12 4.87 -3.10
CA VAL A 44 -20.71 5.01 -2.72
C VAL A 44 -20.37 3.97 -1.66
N ALA A 45 -19.26 3.28 -1.87
CA ALA A 45 -18.68 2.36 -0.91
C ALA A 45 -17.20 2.69 -0.70
N ARG A 46 -16.76 2.64 0.55
CA ARG A 46 -15.35 2.67 0.91
C ARG A 46 -14.86 1.23 1.05
N ILE A 47 -13.80 0.91 0.34
CA ILE A 47 -13.10 -0.38 0.47
C ILE A 47 -11.81 -0.12 1.23
N THR A 48 -11.55 -0.91 2.25
CA THR A 48 -10.30 -0.88 3.02
C THR A 48 -9.72 -2.28 3.02
N ALA A 49 -8.43 -2.40 2.74
CA ALA A 49 -7.72 -3.66 2.75
C ALA A 49 -6.30 -3.43 3.26
N THR A 50 -5.78 -4.38 4.04
CA THR A 50 -4.37 -4.41 4.42
C THR A 50 -3.64 -5.33 3.47
N ILE A 51 -2.67 -4.77 2.74
CA ILE A 51 -1.81 -5.53 1.85
C ILE A 51 -0.40 -5.52 2.43
N SER A 52 0.25 -6.68 2.46
CA SER A 52 1.61 -6.83 2.97
C SER A 52 2.46 -7.61 1.98
N TRP A 53 3.69 -7.14 1.78
CA TRP A 53 4.70 -7.81 0.98
C TRP A 53 5.86 -8.23 1.87
N THR A 54 6.31 -9.46 1.69
CA THR A 54 7.59 -9.92 2.21
C THR A 54 8.57 -9.87 1.05
N VAL A 55 9.56 -8.99 1.13
CA VAL A 55 10.60 -8.80 0.10
C VAL A 55 11.98 -9.04 0.70
N PRO A 56 12.99 -9.38 -0.12
CA PRO A 56 14.39 -9.32 0.30
C PRO A 56 14.77 -7.93 0.82
N ALA A 57 15.75 -7.87 1.73
CA ALA A 57 16.13 -6.62 2.38
C ALA A 57 16.71 -5.58 1.39
N ASP A 58 17.42 -6.00 0.36
CA ASP A 58 17.93 -5.11 -0.69
C ASP A 58 16.80 -4.51 -1.52
N GLU A 59 15.74 -5.27 -1.77
CA GLU A 59 14.55 -4.80 -2.46
C GLU A 59 13.75 -3.80 -1.61
N ALA A 60 13.63 -4.05 -0.31
CA ALA A 60 13.02 -3.08 0.61
C ALA A 60 13.74 -1.72 0.60
N VAL A 61 15.08 -1.72 0.52
CA VAL A 61 15.85 -0.49 0.40
C VAL A 61 15.56 0.21 -0.94
N ARG A 62 15.52 -0.52 -2.06
CA ARG A 62 15.18 0.06 -3.37
C ARG A 62 13.79 0.69 -3.39
N ILE A 63 12.80 0.04 -2.78
CA ILE A 63 11.44 0.58 -2.65
C ILE A 63 11.47 1.91 -1.89
N LEU A 64 12.19 1.97 -0.78
CA LEU A 64 12.33 3.21 0.01
C LEU A 64 13.09 4.31 -0.76
N GLU A 65 14.11 3.97 -1.53
CA GLU A 65 14.83 4.91 -2.38
C GLU A 65 13.96 5.53 -3.48
N GLN A 66 13.02 4.75 -4.03
CA GLN A 66 12.07 5.25 -5.03
C GLN A 66 11.00 6.16 -4.44
N ALA A 67 10.61 5.91 -3.18
CA ALA A 67 9.57 6.65 -2.48
C ALA A 67 10.05 7.89 -1.73
N MET A 68 11.36 8.16 -1.72
CA MET A 68 11.88 9.40 -1.15
C MET A 68 11.42 10.60 -1.99
N PRO A 69 10.92 11.69 -1.37
CA PRO A 69 10.61 12.93 -2.08
C PRO A 69 11.84 13.41 -2.81
N ARG A 70 11.76 13.47 -4.15
CA ARG A 70 12.75 14.17 -4.95
C ARG A 70 12.41 15.65 -4.84
N GLY A 71 13.25 16.38 -4.11
CA GLY A 71 13.12 17.83 -3.93
C GLY A 71 13.22 18.61 -5.24
#